data_AF-A0A5J4SK54-F1
#
_entry.id   AF-A0A5J4SK54-F1
#
_cell.length_a   1.000
_cell.length_b   1.000
_cell.length_c   1.000
_cell.angle_alpha   90.00
_cell.angle_beta   90.00
_cell.angle_gamma   90.00
#
_symmetry.space_group_name_H-M   'P 1'
#
loop_
_entity.id
_entity.type
_entity.pdbx_description
1 polymer ?
#
loop_
_entity_poly.entity_id
_entity_poly.type
_entity_poly.pdbx_seq_one_letter_code
_entity_poly.pdbx_strand_id
1 'polypeptide(L)'
;MDEYVKKYLNDMLNSIDEVESYFNREPKFFEKFNNDILRQRAVERNVEIIGEAINRILKIDPMFQLSNVKAIINTRNKIIHGYDSVTPEFLWSLIIKHLPALKIEIEKLVS
;
A
#
# COMPACT_ATOMS: atom_id res chain seq x y z
N MET A 1 15.86 -15.14 5.13
CA MET A 1 15.41 -13.73 5.04
C MET A 1 15.78 -13.05 6.35
N ASP A 2 16.39 -11.88 6.28
CA ASP A 2 16.73 -11.07 7.47
C ASP A 2 15.46 -10.78 8.31
N GLU A 3 15.58 -10.82 9.65
CA GLU A 3 14.44 -10.68 10.56
C GLU A 3 13.75 -9.31 10.42
N TYR A 4 14.52 -8.25 10.15
CA TYR A 4 13.98 -6.91 9.90
C TYR A 4 13.27 -6.84 8.56
N VAL A 5 13.80 -7.49 7.50
CA VAL A 5 13.10 -7.57 6.21
C VAL A 5 11.77 -8.29 6.38
N LYS A 6 11.74 -9.42 7.09
CA LYS A 6 10.48 -10.15 7.38
C LYS A 6 9.49 -9.27 8.15
N LYS A 7 9.95 -8.52 9.15
CA LYS A 7 9.13 -7.58 9.90
C LYS A 7 8.48 -6.53 8.98
N TYR A 8 9.25 -5.91 8.10
CA TYR A 8 8.70 -4.88 7.20
C TYR A 8 7.73 -5.46 6.15
N LEU A 9 7.97 -6.68 5.68
CA LEU A 9 6.98 -7.38 4.83
C LEU A 9 5.67 -7.63 5.58
N ASN A 10 5.73 -8.00 6.86
CA ASN A 10 4.53 -8.14 7.69
C ASN A 10 3.83 -6.78 7.93
N ASP A 11 4.58 -5.70 8.15
CA ASP A 11 3.99 -4.35 8.27
C ASP A 11 3.21 -3.96 7.00
N MET A 12 3.73 -4.34 5.82
CA MET A 12 3.05 -4.14 4.55
C MET A 12 1.78 -4.98 4.44
N LEU A 13 1.83 -6.28 4.77
CA LEU A 13 0.66 -7.17 4.76
C LEU A 13 -0.45 -6.63 5.66
N ASN A 14 -0.11 -6.27 6.90
CA ASN A 14 -1.05 -5.70 7.85
C ASN A 14 -1.72 -4.42 7.31
N SER A 15 -0.94 -3.55 6.66
CA SER A 15 -1.47 -2.32 6.06
C SER A 15 -2.42 -2.60 4.89
N ILE A 16 -2.12 -3.62 4.08
CA ILE A 16 -3.01 -4.02 2.99
C ILE A 16 -4.29 -4.64 3.54
N ASP A 17 -4.18 -5.51 4.55
CA ASP A 17 -5.33 -6.13 5.23
C ASP A 17 -6.23 -5.07 5.88
N GLU A 18 -5.65 -4.04 6.48
CA GLU A 18 -6.40 -2.92 7.03
C GLU A 18 -7.18 -2.18 5.94
N VAL A 19 -6.56 -1.88 4.80
CA VAL A 19 -7.24 -1.27 3.65
C VAL A 19 -8.37 -2.14 3.14
N GLU A 20 -8.16 -3.45 3.00
CA GLU A 20 -9.21 -4.39 2.57
C GLU A 20 -10.37 -4.39 3.55
N SER A 21 -10.09 -4.35 4.85
CA SER A 21 -11.09 -4.39 5.92
C SER A 21 -12.11 -3.25 5.86
N TYR A 22 -11.72 -2.07 5.34
CA TYR A 22 -12.59 -0.91 5.19
C TYR A 22 -13.75 -1.15 4.20
N PHE A 23 -13.67 -2.20 3.39
CA PHE A 23 -14.64 -2.54 2.36
C PHE A 23 -15.34 -3.88 2.59
N ASN A 24 -15.16 -4.53 3.75
CA ASN A 24 -15.72 -5.86 4.00
C ASN A 24 -17.25 -5.86 4.23
N ARG A 25 -17.83 -4.72 4.60
CA ARG A 25 -19.25 -4.63 4.98
C ARG A 25 -20.19 -4.27 3.84
N GLU A 26 -19.65 -3.74 2.75
CA GLU A 26 -20.44 -3.26 1.61
C GLU A 26 -19.70 -3.52 0.29
N PRO A 27 -20.42 -3.71 -0.84
CA PRO A 27 -19.76 -3.81 -2.12
C PRO A 27 -18.94 -2.55 -2.44
N LYS A 28 -17.78 -2.76 -3.09
CA LYS A 28 -16.84 -1.72 -3.47
C LYS A 28 -17.44 -0.83 -4.59
N PHE A 29 -17.95 0.33 -4.22
CA PHE A 29 -18.43 1.36 -5.16
C PHE A 29 -17.55 2.62 -5.10
N PHE A 30 -17.07 3.07 -6.26
CA PHE A 30 -16.22 4.26 -6.34
C PHE A 30 -16.92 5.51 -5.80
N GLU A 31 -18.20 5.75 -6.14
CA GLU A 31 -18.94 6.93 -5.67
C GLU A 31 -19.03 7.00 -4.14
N LYS A 32 -19.20 5.86 -3.46
CA LYS A 32 -19.20 5.80 -2.00
C LYS A 32 -17.83 6.15 -1.43
N PHE A 33 -16.76 5.62 -2.03
CA PHE A 33 -15.39 5.94 -1.63
C PHE A 33 -15.04 7.42 -1.89
N ASN A 34 -15.44 7.96 -3.04
CA ASN A 34 -15.20 9.35 -3.45
C ASN A 34 -15.82 10.37 -2.48
N ASN A 35 -16.96 10.01 -1.87
CA ASN A 35 -17.64 10.84 -0.88
C ASN A 35 -17.21 10.57 0.58
N ASP A 36 -16.31 9.61 0.83
CA ASP A 36 -15.84 9.22 2.17
C ASP A 36 -14.39 9.65 2.39
N ILE A 37 -14.22 10.91 2.80
CA ILE A 37 -12.89 11.51 3.06
C ILE A 37 -12.15 10.74 4.16
N LEU A 38 -12.84 10.27 5.20
CA LEU A 38 -12.19 9.55 6.30
C LEU A 38 -11.58 8.24 5.79
N ARG A 39 -12.31 7.49 4.95
CA ARG A 39 -11.78 6.28 4.33
C ARG A 39 -10.65 6.58 3.34
N GLN A 40 -10.73 7.68 2.58
CA GLN A 40 -9.62 8.11 1.72
C GLN A 40 -8.34 8.36 2.53
N ARG A 41 -8.43 9.12 3.64
CA ARG A 41 -7.28 9.37 4.52
C ARG A 41 -6.73 8.10 5.17
N ALA A 42 -7.60 7.18 5.55
CA ALA A 42 -7.18 5.88 6.08
C ALA A 42 -6.39 5.06 5.03
N VAL A 43 -6.81 5.08 3.77
CA VAL A 43 -6.09 4.44 2.66
C VAL A 43 -4.75 5.12 2.40
N GLU A 44 -4.71 6.45 2.31
CA GLU A 44 -3.46 7.20 2.14
C GLU A 44 -2.43 6.82 3.20
N ARG A 45 -2.84 6.80 4.47
CA ARG A 45 -1.97 6.45 5.59
C ARG A 45 -1.37 5.05 5.46
N ASN A 46 -2.17 4.07 5.06
CA ASN A 46 -1.70 2.70 4.86
C ASN A 46 -0.72 2.60 3.68
N VAL A 47 -0.97 3.33 2.60
CA VAL A 47 -0.06 3.37 1.45
C VAL A 47 1.28 4.05 1.81
N GLU A 48 1.28 5.06 2.67
CA GLU A 48 2.52 5.64 3.22
C GLU A 48 3.33 4.62 4.01
N ILE A 49 2.67 3.83 4.86
CA ILE A 49 3.32 2.78 5.67
C ILE A 49 3.95 1.73 4.75
N ILE A 50 3.23 1.29 3.73
CA ILE A 50 3.72 0.32 2.73
C ILE A 50 4.98 0.86 2.03
N GLY A 51 4.96 2.12 1.58
CA GLY A 51 6.11 2.72 0.91
C GLY A 51 7.31 2.94 1.84
N GLU A 52 7.08 3.29 3.10
CA GLU A 52 8.13 3.42 4.11
C GLU A 52 8.77 2.07 4.43
N ALA A 53 7.97 1.00 4.54
CA ALA A 53 8.45 -0.35 4.77
C ALA A 53 9.39 -0.82 3.64
N ILE A 54 9.01 -0.60 2.38
CA ILE A 54 9.88 -0.91 1.22
C ILE A 54 11.19 -0.11 1.26
N ASN A 55 11.13 1.18 1.57
CA ASN A 55 12.34 1.99 1.70
C ASN A 55 13.28 1.47 2.79
N ARG A 56 12.75 0.93 3.89
CA ARG A 56 13.56 0.33 4.97
C ARG A 56 14.15 -1.01 4.56
N ILE A 57 13.40 -1.84 3.83
CA ILE A 57 13.91 -3.08 3.26
C ILE A 57 15.10 -2.79 2.35
N LEU A 58 14.98 -1.85 1.40
CA LEU A 58 16.06 -1.53 0.46
C LEU A 58 17.31 -0.92 1.12
N LYS A 59 17.19 -0.34 2.32
CA LYS A 59 18.36 0.12 3.09
C LYS A 59 19.13 -1.04 3.73
N ILE A 60 18.44 -2.13 4.06
CA ILE A 60 19.01 -3.33 4.68
C ILE A 60 19.52 -4.30 3.61
N ASP A 61 18.69 -4.53 2.59
CA ASP A 61 18.99 -5.37 1.44
C ASP A 61 18.76 -4.58 0.15
N PRO A 62 19.80 -3.88 -0.36
CA PRO A 62 19.72 -3.12 -1.61
C PRO A 62 19.43 -3.98 -2.84
N MET A 63 19.62 -5.30 -2.75
CA MET A 63 19.37 -6.25 -3.83
C MET A 63 17.98 -6.89 -3.76
N PHE A 64 17.18 -6.54 -2.74
CA PHE A 64 15.82 -7.05 -2.57
C PHE A 64 14.97 -6.77 -3.82
N GLN A 65 14.26 -7.81 -4.27
CA GLN A 65 13.40 -7.74 -5.45
C GLN A 65 11.95 -7.96 -5.09
N LEU A 66 11.12 -7.05 -5.60
CA LEU A 66 9.68 -7.12 -5.57
C LEU A 66 9.16 -6.37 -6.80
N SER A 67 8.05 -6.81 -7.36
CA SER A 67 7.50 -6.24 -8.57
C SER A 67 7.09 -4.80 -8.33
N ASN A 68 7.42 -3.93 -9.29
CA ASN A 68 7.04 -2.52 -9.25
C ASN A 68 7.50 -1.73 -8.00
N VAL A 69 8.56 -2.14 -7.30
CA VAL A 69 9.13 -1.43 -6.13
C VAL A 69 9.29 0.07 -6.36
N LYS A 70 9.80 0.48 -7.54
CA LYS A 70 9.91 1.90 -7.91
C LYS A 70 8.57 2.61 -7.92
N ALA A 71 7.50 1.95 -8.40
CA ALA A 71 6.16 2.51 -8.42
C ALA A 71 5.56 2.65 -7.02
N ILE A 72 5.85 1.72 -6.11
CA ILE A 72 5.42 1.80 -4.69
C ILE A 72 6.08 3.01 -4.02
N ILE A 73 7.39 3.18 -4.19
CA ILE A 73 8.14 4.33 -3.66
C ILE A 73 7.60 5.65 -4.24
N ASN A 74 7.40 5.69 -5.55
CA ASN A 74 6.85 6.88 -6.21
C ASN A 74 5.43 7.20 -5.74
N THR A 75 4.60 6.19 -5.47
CA THR A 75 3.26 6.36 -4.92
C THR A 75 3.31 7.01 -3.53
N ARG A 76 4.18 6.54 -2.64
CA ARG A 76 4.40 7.15 -1.32
C ARG A 76 4.87 8.61 -1.45
N ASN A 77 5.80 8.89 -2.36
CA ASN A 77 6.27 10.26 -2.59
C ASN A 77 5.15 11.16 -3.12
N LYS A 78 4.29 10.63 -4.00
CA LYS A 78 3.12 11.36 -4.49
C LYS A 78 2.15 11.68 -3.36
N ILE A 79 1.89 10.73 -2.46
CA ILE A 79 0.97 10.94 -1.33
C ILE A 79 1.49 12.00 -0.35
N ILE A 80 2.78 11.97 -0.03
CA ILE A 80 3.36 12.88 0.97
C ILE A 80 3.67 14.27 0.42
N HIS A 81 4.12 14.37 -0.84
CA HIS A 81 4.56 15.65 -1.41
C HIS A 81 3.56 16.28 -2.38
N GLY A 82 2.68 15.48 -2.97
CA GLY A 82 1.71 15.92 -3.95
C GLY A 82 0.29 15.74 -3.45
N TYR A 83 -0.03 16.18 -2.23
CA TYR A 83 -1.38 16.06 -1.66
C TYR A 83 -2.46 16.69 -2.56
N ASP A 84 -2.12 17.73 -3.34
CA ASP A 84 -2.98 18.32 -4.38
C ASP A 84 -3.18 17.43 -5.62
N SER A 85 -2.34 16.41 -5.79
CA SER A 85 -2.30 15.51 -6.96
C SER A 85 -2.82 14.09 -6.64
N VAL A 86 -3.11 13.79 -5.38
CA VAL A 86 -3.73 12.53 -4.96
C VAL A 86 -5.23 12.66 -5.18
N THR A 87 -5.71 12.10 -6.28
CA THR A 87 -7.14 12.08 -6.56
C THR A 87 -7.80 10.82 -6.01
N PRO A 88 -9.10 10.86 -5.69
CA PRO A 88 -9.85 9.68 -5.29
C PRO A 88 -9.77 8.54 -6.31
N GLU A 89 -9.73 8.85 -7.61
CA GLU A 89 -9.57 7.84 -8.68
C GLU A 89 -8.23 7.12 -8.58
N PHE A 90 -7.16 7.86 -8.27
CA PHE A 90 -5.85 7.27 -8.07
C PHE A 90 -5.86 6.32 -6.88
N LEU A 91 -6.36 6.74 -5.72
CA LEU A 91 -6.47 5.87 -4.55
C LEU A 91 -7.36 4.65 -4.83
N TRP A 92 -8.47 4.85 -5.55
CA TRP A 92 -9.35 3.77 -5.95
C TRP A 92 -8.63 2.72 -6.79
N SER A 93 -7.81 3.15 -7.76
CA SER A 93 -7.00 2.23 -8.58
C SER A 93 -6.04 1.40 -7.74
N LEU A 94 -5.46 1.99 -6.67
CA LEU A 94 -4.60 1.26 -5.75
C LEU A 94 -5.38 0.15 -5.03
N ILE A 95 -6.56 0.49 -4.50
CA ILE A 95 -7.42 -0.42 -3.72
C ILE A 95 -7.90 -1.61 -4.55
N ILE A 96 -8.33 -1.39 -5.79
CA ILE A 96 -8.95 -2.45 -6.60
C ILE A 96 -7.96 -3.31 -7.37
N LYS A 97 -6.74 -2.80 -7.63
CA LYS A 97 -5.79 -3.45 -8.54
C LYS A 97 -4.41 -3.68 -7.92
N HIS A 98 -3.80 -2.62 -7.39
CA HIS A 98 -2.38 -2.67 -7.05
C HIS A 98 -2.10 -3.31 -5.69
N LEU A 99 -2.89 -2.98 -4.66
CA LEU A 99 -2.72 -3.55 -3.32
C LEU A 99 -3.01 -5.06 -3.28
N PRO A 100 -4.07 -5.59 -3.93
CA PRO A 100 -4.29 -7.04 -3.96
C PRO A 100 -3.15 -7.80 -4.68
N ALA A 101 -2.63 -7.25 -5.77
CA ALA A 101 -1.51 -7.86 -6.50
C ALA A 101 -0.22 -7.86 -5.64
N LEU A 102 0.03 -6.76 -4.93
CA LEU A 102 1.17 -6.64 -4.01
C LEU A 102 1.08 -7.62 -2.84
N LYS A 103 -0.11 -7.80 -2.26
CA LYS A 103 -0.35 -8.75 -1.16
C LYS A 103 0.05 -10.17 -1.56
N ILE A 104 -0.44 -10.65 -2.70
CA ILE A 104 -0.13 -11.99 -3.23
C ILE A 104 1.39 -12.18 -3.39
N GLU A 105 2.10 -11.13 -3.80
CA GLU A 105 3.55 -11.21 -3.97
C GLU A 105 4.28 -11.28 -2.62
N ILE A 106 3.90 -10.46 -1.65
CA ILE A 106 4.51 -10.45 -0.32
C ILE A 106 4.22 -11.75 0.42
N GLU A 107 3.01 -12.28 0.34
CA GLU A 107 2.64 -13.56 0.96
C GLU A 107 3.56 -14.70 0.49
N LYS A 108 3.99 -14.70 -0.78
CA LYS A 108 4.94 -15.69 -1.32
C LYS A 108 6.36 -15.53 -0.77
N LEU A 109 6.75 -14.34 -0.32
CA LEU A 109 8.08 -14.08 0.24
C LEU A 109 8.16 -14.40 1.73
N VAL A 110 7.03 -14.36 2.43
CA VAL A 110 6.93 -14.57 3.88
C VAL A 110 6.57 -16.02 4.24
N SER A 111 5.95 -16.76 3.30
CA SER A 111 5.72 -18.22 3.36
C SER A 111 7.03 -19.00 3.46
#